data_AF-A0A9E3BNN6-F1
#
_entry.id   AF-A0A9E3BNN6-F1
#
_cell.length_a   1.000
_cell.length_b   1.000
_cell.length_c   1.000
_cell.angle_alpha   90.00
_cell.angle_beta   90.00
_cell.angle_gamma   90.00
#
_symmetry.space_group_name_H-M   'P 1'
#
loop_
_entity.id
_entity.type
_entity.pdbx_description
1 polymer ?
#
loop_
_entity_poly.entity_id
_entity_poly.type
_entity_poly.pdbx_seq_one_letter_code
_entity_poly.pdbx_strand_id
1 'polypeptide(L)'
;MERTKFAGRVGGLAVGLAIGVAVAASTASASADELDFQISIDGYDLIPAADTTATATSGTGDLAIAYGDGASATANEGSGDFAFANGANSLVDVSLGNYDTGLADGANSIALANGGNYDYALADGTSADSEALAGNDELASAVGNGSGATAFNGDDNIAAVLGTDSNALAGLGNNDLAAAFGPDLFASADLGNGIADVMPTSLGSLIDPFLTDLLGLL
;
A
#
# COMPACT_ATOMS: atom_id res chain seq x y z
N MET A 1 16.02 -92.99 -51.17
CA MET A 1 17.25 -92.46 -50.54
C MET A 1 17.63 -91.25 -51.38
N GLU A 2 17.82 -90.03 -50.90
CA GLU A 2 18.36 -89.52 -49.63
C GLU A 2 17.97 -88.03 -49.47
N ARG A 3 18.30 -87.43 -48.33
CA ARG A 3 17.71 -86.24 -47.72
C ARG A 3 18.40 -84.89 -48.06
N THR A 4 17.60 -83.81 -48.00
CA THR A 4 17.88 -82.45 -47.42
C THR A 4 18.88 -81.51 -48.15
N LYS A 5 18.90 -80.16 -48.05
CA LYS A 5 18.56 -79.19 -46.97
C LYS A 5 18.14 -77.80 -47.52
N PHE A 6 17.35 -77.10 -46.69
CA PHE A 6 16.98 -75.68 -46.73
C PHE A 6 18.17 -74.71 -46.53
N ALA A 7 18.16 -73.56 -47.20
CA ALA A 7 18.69 -72.25 -46.77
C ALA A 7 18.18 -71.21 -47.81
N GLY A 8 17.39 -70.18 -47.53
CA GLY A 8 17.35 -69.30 -46.37
C GLY A 8 18.04 -67.98 -46.75
N ARG A 9 17.26 -66.93 -47.06
CA ARG A 9 17.26 -65.65 -46.32
C ARG A 9 16.39 -64.59 -47.02
N VAL A 10 15.44 -64.11 -46.21
CA VAL A 10 14.62 -62.92 -46.36
C VAL A 10 15.48 -61.69 -46.09
N GLY A 11 15.31 -60.66 -46.90
CA GLY A 11 15.66 -59.26 -46.61
C GLY A 11 14.96 -58.43 -47.66
N GLY A 12 14.03 -57.54 -47.37
CA GLY A 12 13.78 -56.75 -46.17
C GLY A 12 13.45 -55.36 -46.70
N LEU A 13 12.21 -55.19 -47.18
CA LEU A 13 11.69 -53.95 -47.75
C LEU A 13 11.44 -52.96 -46.62
N ALA A 14 12.36 -52.04 -46.39
CA ALA A 14 12.18 -50.94 -45.45
C ALA A 14 11.37 -49.83 -46.12
N VAL A 15 10.06 -49.79 -45.84
CA VAL A 15 9.20 -48.65 -46.15
C VAL A 15 9.31 -47.67 -44.98
N GLY A 16 10.06 -46.59 -45.17
CA GLY A 16 10.14 -45.48 -44.23
C GLY A 16 8.91 -44.57 -44.37
N LEU A 17 7.93 -44.77 -43.49
CA LEU A 17 6.80 -43.86 -43.28
C LEU A 17 7.27 -42.69 -42.41
N ALA A 18 7.59 -41.54 -43.02
CA ALA A 18 7.93 -40.33 -42.29
C ALA A 18 6.64 -39.60 -41.89
N ILE A 19 6.41 -39.59 -40.58
CA ILE A 19 5.32 -38.92 -39.87
C ILE A 19 5.50 -37.40 -40.02
N GLY A 20 4.46 -36.72 -40.52
CA GLY A 20 4.37 -35.25 -40.49
C GLY A 20 4.25 -34.79 -39.04
N VAL A 21 5.24 -34.07 -38.54
CA VAL A 21 5.20 -33.43 -37.23
C VAL A 21 4.24 -32.25 -37.32
N ALA A 22 3.04 -32.40 -36.75
CA ALA A 22 2.18 -31.27 -36.43
C ALA A 22 2.86 -30.47 -35.32
N VAL A 23 3.45 -29.33 -35.67
CA VAL A 23 3.87 -28.33 -34.69
C VAL A 23 2.59 -27.74 -34.10
N ALA A 24 2.20 -28.23 -32.92
CA ALA A 24 1.19 -27.57 -32.11
C ALA A 24 1.76 -26.21 -31.71
N ALA A 25 1.20 -25.13 -32.27
CA ALA A 25 1.43 -23.80 -31.73
C ALA A 25 0.94 -23.83 -30.28
N SER A 26 1.87 -23.74 -29.31
CA SER A 26 1.49 -23.44 -27.95
C SER A 26 0.80 -22.08 -27.98
N THR A 27 -0.51 -22.06 -27.80
CA THR A 27 -1.20 -20.84 -27.39
C THR A 27 -0.57 -20.47 -26.06
N ALA A 28 0.38 -19.54 -26.07
CA ALA A 28 0.75 -18.84 -24.86
C ALA A 28 -0.54 -18.16 -24.39
N SER A 29 -1.22 -18.78 -23.43
CA SER A 29 -2.13 -18.07 -22.55
C SER A 29 -1.29 -16.92 -22.00
N ALA A 30 -1.57 -15.71 -22.47
CA ALA A 30 -1.12 -14.53 -21.77
C ALA A 30 -1.71 -14.67 -20.36
N SER A 31 -0.86 -14.96 -19.37
CA SER A 31 -1.21 -14.71 -17.98
C SER A 31 -1.39 -13.21 -17.92
N ALA A 32 -2.63 -12.72 -18.00
CA ALA A 32 -2.92 -11.47 -17.35
C ALA A 32 -2.57 -11.77 -15.89
N ASP A 33 -1.58 -11.08 -15.32
CA ASP A 33 -1.57 -10.96 -13.86
C ASP A 33 -2.98 -10.46 -13.52
N GLU A 34 -3.75 -11.31 -12.83
CA GLU A 34 -5.09 -10.93 -12.40
C GLU A 34 -4.94 -9.65 -11.58
N LEU A 35 -5.70 -8.62 -11.97
CA LEU A 35 -5.75 -7.39 -11.20
C LEU A 35 -6.34 -7.76 -9.84
N ASP A 36 -5.56 -7.57 -8.78
CA ASP A 36 -5.99 -7.83 -7.41
C ASP A 36 -6.64 -6.57 -6.85
N PHE A 37 -7.94 -6.43 -7.04
CA PHE A 37 -8.66 -5.22 -6.64
C PHE A 37 -10.13 -5.48 -6.32
N GLN A 38 -10.66 -4.71 -5.36
CA GLN A 38 -12.07 -4.71 -4.99
C GLN A 38 -12.55 -3.27 -4.79
N ILE A 39 -13.82 -3.02 -5.12
CA ILE A 39 -14.49 -1.75 -4.86
C ILE A 39 -15.84 -2.03 -4.19
N SER A 40 -16.07 -1.39 -3.05
CA SER A 40 -17.33 -1.41 -2.33
C SER A 40 -17.85 0.02 -2.21
N ILE A 41 -19.13 0.21 -2.52
CA ILE A 41 -19.82 1.51 -2.41
C ILE A 41 -21.22 1.31 -1.87
N ASP A 42 -21.64 2.17 -0.94
CA ASP A 42 -22.96 2.14 -0.33
C ASP A 42 -23.34 0.78 0.30
N GLY A 43 -22.35 -0.01 0.77
CA GLY A 43 -22.58 -1.35 1.32
C GLY A 43 -22.71 -2.45 0.28
N TYR A 44 -22.40 -2.16 -0.99
CA TYR A 44 -22.45 -3.11 -2.09
C TYR A 44 -21.11 -3.23 -2.78
N ASP A 45 -20.70 -4.46 -3.07
CA ASP A 45 -19.56 -4.72 -3.93
C ASP A 45 -19.89 -4.34 -5.37
N LEU A 46 -19.24 -3.29 -5.87
CA LEU A 46 -19.34 -2.89 -7.28
C LEU A 46 -18.53 -3.83 -8.17
N ILE A 47 -17.37 -4.27 -7.66
CA ILE A 47 -16.49 -5.25 -8.28
C ILE A 47 -16.19 -6.30 -7.21
N PRO A 48 -16.74 -7.52 -7.31
CA PRO A 48 -16.64 -8.53 -6.27
C PRO A 48 -15.26 -9.19 -6.26
N ALA A 49 -14.82 -9.66 -5.09
CA ALA A 49 -13.53 -10.32 -4.84
C ALA A 49 -13.37 -11.74 -5.45
N ALA A 50 -14.09 -12.06 -6.53
CA ALA A 50 -13.93 -13.36 -7.16
C ALA A 50 -12.50 -13.48 -7.72
N ASP A 51 -11.72 -14.38 -7.11
CA ASP A 51 -10.32 -14.65 -7.44
C ASP A 51 -9.33 -13.51 -7.08
N THR A 52 -9.66 -12.67 -6.10
CA THR A 52 -8.78 -11.60 -5.56
C THR A 52 -8.49 -11.81 -4.07
N THR A 53 -7.38 -11.27 -3.56
CA THR A 53 -7.10 -11.23 -2.11
C THR A 53 -7.33 -9.84 -1.51
N ALA A 54 -7.40 -8.81 -2.36
CA ALA A 54 -7.83 -7.46 -2.00
C ALA A 54 -9.27 -7.48 -1.45
N THR A 55 -9.48 -6.79 -0.33
CA THR A 55 -10.77 -6.70 0.38
C THR A 55 -11.17 -5.23 0.56
N ALA A 56 -12.33 -4.85 0.03
CA ALA A 56 -12.94 -3.55 0.22
C ALA A 56 -14.34 -3.72 0.84
N THR A 57 -14.60 -3.04 1.95
CA THR A 57 -15.91 -3.06 2.63
C THR A 57 -16.36 -1.65 2.92
N SER A 58 -17.55 -1.27 2.44
CA SER A 58 -18.16 0.04 2.70
C SER A 58 -19.49 -0.09 3.47
N GLY A 59 -19.89 1.00 4.12
CA GLY A 59 -21.22 1.24 4.68
C GLY A 59 -22.09 2.01 3.68
N THR A 60 -23.33 2.31 4.08
CA THR A 60 -24.23 3.13 3.24
C THR A 60 -23.79 4.60 3.26
N GLY A 61 -23.47 5.17 2.10
CA GLY A 61 -22.94 6.52 1.97
C GLY A 61 -21.42 6.60 1.84
N ASP A 62 -20.73 5.45 1.87
CA ASP A 62 -19.27 5.36 1.96
C ASP A 62 -18.66 4.69 0.74
N LEU A 63 -17.33 4.83 0.59
CA LEU A 63 -16.56 4.23 -0.50
C LEU A 63 -15.29 3.58 0.05
N ALA A 64 -15.10 2.30 -0.27
CA ALA A 64 -13.88 1.57 0.00
C ALA A 64 -13.30 1.00 -1.30
N ILE A 65 -11.99 1.19 -1.50
CA ILE A 65 -11.24 0.69 -2.64
C ILE A 65 -9.96 0.02 -2.13
N ALA A 66 -9.76 -1.25 -2.48
CA ALA A 66 -8.54 -1.98 -2.18
C ALA A 66 -7.88 -2.45 -3.49
N TYR A 67 -6.57 -2.25 -3.60
CA TYR A 67 -5.77 -2.63 -4.75
C TYR A 67 -4.41 -3.20 -4.29
N GLY A 68 -4.12 -4.44 -4.67
CA GLY A 68 -2.90 -5.16 -4.33
C GLY A 68 -3.15 -6.41 -3.50
N ASP A 69 -2.19 -7.33 -3.53
CA ASP A 69 -2.26 -8.61 -2.81
C ASP A 69 -2.40 -8.40 -1.30
N GLY A 70 -3.54 -8.83 -0.74
CA GLY A 70 -3.90 -8.71 0.65
C GLY A 70 -4.23 -7.28 1.09
N ALA A 71 -4.40 -6.33 0.15
CA ALA A 71 -4.83 -4.98 0.48
C ALA A 71 -6.22 -5.00 1.15
N SER A 72 -6.43 -4.20 2.18
CA SER A 72 -7.69 -4.13 2.91
C SER A 72 -8.12 -2.68 3.10
N ALA A 73 -9.30 -2.31 2.63
CA ALA A 73 -9.90 -1.00 2.83
C ALA A 73 -11.29 -1.14 3.46
N THR A 74 -11.49 -0.51 4.62
CA THR A 74 -12.76 -0.52 5.35
C THR A 74 -13.25 0.91 5.58
N ALA A 75 -14.49 1.18 5.18
CA ALA A 75 -15.23 2.42 5.44
C ALA A 75 -16.69 2.07 5.78
N ASN A 76 -16.93 1.43 6.93
CA ASN A 76 -18.17 0.67 7.20
C ASN A 76 -19.10 1.28 8.26
N GLU A 77 -18.66 2.28 9.00
CA GLU A 77 -19.39 2.88 10.10
C GLU A 77 -19.33 4.40 10.00
N GLY A 78 -20.49 5.04 9.84
CA GLY A 78 -20.55 6.48 9.63
C GLY A 78 -21.31 6.83 8.37
N SER A 79 -20.97 7.97 7.80
CA SER A 79 -21.44 8.36 6.47
C SER A 79 -20.46 9.34 5.81
N GLY A 80 -20.25 9.16 4.52
CA GLY A 80 -19.37 10.02 3.73
C GLY A 80 -17.89 9.64 3.86
N ASP A 81 -17.60 8.45 4.36
CA ASP A 81 -16.25 7.99 4.65
C ASP A 81 -15.57 7.43 3.39
N PHE A 82 -14.25 7.61 3.30
CA PHE A 82 -13.47 7.14 2.16
C PHE A 82 -12.21 6.38 2.59
N ALA A 83 -12.13 5.11 2.19
CA ALA A 83 -10.96 4.26 2.42
C ALA A 83 -10.31 3.83 1.09
N PHE A 84 -9.01 4.09 0.94
CA PHE A 84 -8.23 3.64 -0.21
C PHE A 84 -6.91 2.99 0.18
N ALA A 85 -6.84 1.67 0.01
CA ALA A 85 -5.64 0.86 0.26
C ALA A 85 -5.00 0.46 -1.07
N ASN A 86 -3.78 0.92 -1.33
CA ASN A 86 -3.00 0.65 -2.54
C ASN A 86 -1.63 0.07 -2.18
N GLY A 87 -1.45 -1.23 -2.37
CA GLY A 87 -0.19 -1.91 -2.12
C GLY A 87 -0.36 -3.28 -1.49
N ALA A 88 0.66 -4.11 -1.60
CA ALA A 88 0.62 -5.44 -1.00
C ALA A 88 0.50 -5.32 0.54
N ASN A 89 -0.54 -5.93 1.12
CA ASN A 89 -0.88 -5.88 2.53
C ASN A 89 -1.06 -4.45 3.09
N SER A 90 -1.39 -3.46 2.25
CA SER A 90 -1.78 -2.13 2.74
C SER A 90 -3.11 -2.22 3.48
N LEU A 91 -3.24 -1.50 4.60
CA LEU A 91 -4.42 -1.49 5.44
C LEU A 91 -4.97 -0.07 5.56
N VAL A 92 -6.27 0.07 5.31
CA VAL A 92 -7.02 1.26 5.65
C VAL A 92 -8.23 0.86 6.48
N ASP A 93 -8.40 1.54 7.61
CA ASP A 93 -9.58 1.45 8.45
C ASP A 93 -10.08 2.86 8.75
N VAL A 94 -11.25 3.16 8.22
CA VAL A 94 -11.98 4.41 8.43
C VAL A 94 -13.30 4.01 9.07
N SER A 95 -13.25 3.84 10.38
CA SER A 95 -14.37 3.37 11.17
C SER A 95 -14.73 4.38 12.23
N LEU A 96 -16.03 4.50 12.52
CA LEU A 96 -16.59 5.38 13.54
C LEU A 96 -16.41 6.86 13.18
N GLY A 97 -17.50 7.51 12.81
CA GLY A 97 -17.48 8.95 12.60
C GLY A 97 -18.29 9.34 11.40
N ASN A 98 -17.94 10.45 10.75
CA ASN A 98 -18.48 10.83 9.45
C ASN A 98 -17.47 11.69 8.73
N TYR A 99 -17.42 11.52 7.40
CA TYR A 99 -16.57 12.28 6.49
C TYR A 99 -15.07 12.09 6.76
N ASP A 100 -14.72 10.92 7.26
CA ASP A 100 -13.35 10.55 7.56
C ASP A 100 -12.67 10.00 6.29
N THR A 101 -11.35 10.14 6.17
CA THR A 101 -10.60 9.70 5.00
C THR A 101 -9.31 8.99 5.39
N GLY A 102 -9.14 7.78 4.90
CA GLY A 102 -7.93 6.97 5.08
C GLY A 102 -7.33 6.60 3.73
N LEU A 103 -6.03 6.87 3.55
CA LEU A 103 -5.29 6.57 2.33
C LEU A 103 -3.97 5.88 2.68
N ALA A 104 -3.79 4.64 2.26
CA ALA A 104 -2.53 3.93 2.40
C ALA A 104 -1.98 3.60 1.00
N ASP A 105 -0.81 4.14 0.65
CA ASP A 105 -0.12 3.89 -0.62
C ASP A 105 1.28 3.34 -0.35
N GLY A 106 1.48 2.05 -0.58
CA GLY A 106 2.73 1.36 -0.28
C GLY A 106 2.52 -0.06 0.22
N ALA A 107 3.56 -0.88 0.16
CA ALA A 107 3.50 -2.22 0.74
C ALA A 107 3.50 -2.12 2.28
N ASN A 108 2.56 -2.81 2.93
CA ASN A 108 2.37 -2.79 4.38
C ASN A 108 2.16 -1.39 4.98
N SER A 109 1.70 -0.40 4.19
CA SER A 109 1.31 0.89 4.74
C SER A 109 -0.02 0.78 5.49
N ILE A 110 -0.19 1.61 6.52
CA ILE A 110 -1.37 1.60 7.38
C ILE A 110 -1.89 3.03 7.52
N ALA A 111 -3.16 3.26 7.20
CA ALA A 111 -3.84 4.52 7.47
C ALA A 111 -5.13 4.29 8.25
N LEU A 112 -5.19 4.82 9.47
CA LEU A 112 -6.32 4.71 10.39
C LEU A 112 -6.90 6.10 10.65
N ALA A 113 -8.11 6.36 10.17
CA ALA A 113 -8.87 7.57 10.50
C ALA A 113 -10.09 7.12 11.31
N ASN A 114 -9.86 6.88 12.61
CA ASN A 114 -10.79 6.15 13.46
C ASN A 114 -11.30 7.00 14.62
N GLY A 115 -12.63 7.07 14.74
CA GLY A 115 -13.31 7.92 15.70
C GLY A 115 -13.48 9.34 15.19
N GLY A 116 -14.33 10.12 15.86
CA GLY A 116 -14.48 11.53 15.51
C GLY A 116 -15.33 11.84 14.30
N ASN A 117 -15.05 12.97 13.65
CA ASN A 117 -15.57 13.32 12.33
C ASN A 117 -14.52 14.19 11.63
N TYR A 118 -14.44 14.11 10.31
CA TYR A 118 -13.52 14.86 9.46
C TYR A 118 -12.04 14.55 9.71
N ASP A 119 -11.74 13.35 10.20
CA ASP A 119 -10.38 12.89 10.44
C ASP A 119 -9.74 12.41 9.12
N TYR A 120 -8.44 12.68 8.96
CA TYR A 120 -7.69 12.37 7.75
C TYR A 120 -6.38 11.65 8.09
N ALA A 121 -6.22 10.45 7.57
CA ALA A 121 -5.00 9.65 7.68
C ALA A 121 -4.41 9.35 6.30
N LEU A 122 -3.14 9.70 6.08
CA LEU A 122 -2.40 9.40 4.87
C LEU A 122 -1.08 8.72 5.20
N ALA A 123 -0.89 7.49 4.74
CA ALA A 123 0.37 6.76 4.80
C ALA A 123 0.89 6.47 3.38
N ASP A 124 1.85 7.27 2.91
CA ASP A 124 2.51 7.12 1.61
C ASP A 124 3.95 6.66 1.79
N GLY A 125 4.21 5.39 1.47
CA GLY A 125 5.51 4.74 1.59
C GLY A 125 5.39 3.28 2.03
N THR A 126 6.43 2.49 1.76
CA THR A 126 6.52 1.14 2.32
C THR A 126 6.57 1.20 3.83
N SER A 127 5.67 0.49 4.51
CA SER A 127 5.58 0.48 5.97
C SER A 127 5.40 1.88 6.58
N ALA A 128 4.81 2.83 5.84
CA ALA A 128 4.36 4.08 6.42
C ALA A 128 3.12 3.82 7.30
N ASP A 129 3.01 4.54 8.41
CA ASP A 129 1.95 4.39 9.40
C ASP A 129 1.35 5.76 9.74
N SER A 130 0.04 5.91 9.59
CA SER A 130 -0.67 7.16 9.83
C SER A 130 -1.94 6.90 10.61
N GLU A 131 -2.06 7.56 11.75
CA GLU A 131 -3.16 7.36 12.69
C GLU A 131 -3.76 8.71 13.10
N ALA A 132 -4.94 9.04 12.58
CA ALA A 132 -5.80 10.12 13.06
C ALA A 132 -6.88 9.47 13.94
N LEU A 133 -6.71 9.57 15.26
CA LEU A 133 -7.47 8.78 16.23
C LEU A 133 -8.21 9.67 17.22
N ALA A 134 -9.51 9.42 17.37
CA ALA A 134 -10.34 9.98 18.43
C ALA A 134 -10.23 11.51 18.56
N GLY A 135 -11.11 12.24 17.94
CA GLY A 135 -11.18 13.69 18.08
C GLY A 135 -12.20 14.24 17.13
N ASN A 136 -12.03 15.46 16.62
CA ASN A 136 -12.58 15.82 15.32
C ASN A 136 -11.51 16.63 14.61
N ASP A 137 -11.57 16.62 13.27
CA ASP A 137 -10.68 17.39 12.42
C ASP A 137 -9.19 17.04 12.64
N GLU A 138 -8.90 15.77 12.95
CA GLU A 138 -7.55 15.26 13.17
C GLU A 138 -6.84 14.98 11.84
N LEU A 139 -5.58 15.40 11.72
CA LEU A 139 -4.78 15.20 10.50
C LEU A 139 -3.49 14.45 10.82
N ALA A 140 -3.40 13.20 10.35
CA ALA A 140 -2.18 12.42 10.33
C ALA A 140 -1.71 12.21 8.88
N SER A 141 -0.44 12.52 8.60
CA SER A 141 0.14 12.37 7.27
C SER A 141 1.59 11.91 7.37
N ALA A 142 1.85 10.64 7.07
CA ALA A 142 3.16 10.02 7.02
C ALA A 142 3.59 9.79 5.57
N VAL A 143 4.52 10.62 5.07
CA VAL A 143 5.10 10.50 3.72
C VAL A 143 6.57 10.10 3.83
N GLY A 144 6.87 8.87 3.43
CA GLY A 144 8.19 8.26 3.43
C GLY A 144 8.17 6.83 3.95
N ASN A 145 9.10 6.00 3.48
CA ASN A 145 9.22 4.62 3.97
C ASN A 145 9.49 4.59 5.48
N GLY A 146 8.81 3.72 6.21
CA GLY A 146 8.97 3.58 7.66
C GLY A 146 8.61 4.83 8.47
N SER A 147 7.89 5.78 7.88
CA SER A 147 7.46 6.99 8.57
C SER A 147 6.20 6.76 9.41
N GLY A 148 6.04 7.52 10.49
CA GLY A 148 4.92 7.43 11.42
C GLY A 148 4.30 8.80 11.72
N ALA A 149 3.01 8.97 11.56
CA ALA A 149 2.30 10.18 11.97
C ALA A 149 1.09 9.82 12.83
N THR A 150 1.01 10.35 14.04
CA THR A 150 -0.11 10.10 14.95
C THR A 150 -0.68 11.42 15.47
N ALA A 151 -1.90 11.73 15.06
CA ALA A 151 -2.74 12.78 15.64
C ALA A 151 -3.79 12.08 16.51
N PHE A 152 -3.74 12.27 17.83
CA PHE A 152 -4.61 11.49 18.72
C PHE A 152 -5.18 12.31 19.89
N ASN A 153 -6.47 12.06 20.19
CA ASN A 153 -7.16 12.51 21.39
C ASN A 153 -7.13 14.04 21.59
N GLY A 154 -8.23 14.69 21.22
CA GLY A 154 -8.36 16.15 21.25
C GLY A 154 -9.31 16.60 20.15
N ASP A 155 -9.18 17.83 19.70
CA ASP A 155 -9.71 18.26 18.40
C ASP A 155 -8.63 19.11 17.69
N ASP A 156 -8.60 19.08 16.37
CA ASP A 156 -7.74 19.89 15.49
C ASP A 156 -6.21 19.62 15.61
N ASN A 157 -5.77 18.41 15.93
CA ASN A 157 -4.34 18.08 15.99
C ASN A 157 -3.79 17.68 14.61
N ILE A 158 -2.54 18.04 14.37
CA ILE A 158 -1.84 17.81 13.11
C ILE A 158 -0.50 17.12 13.37
N ALA A 159 -0.37 15.88 12.89
CA ALA A 159 0.88 15.15 12.83
C ALA A 159 1.32 14.98 11.36
N ALA A 160 2.47 15.55 10.99
CA ALA A 160 2.94 15.54 9.61
C ALA A 160 4.40 15.06 9.53
N VAL A 161 4.66 14.07 8.69
CA VAL A 161 6.01 13.60 8.37
C VAL A 161 6.25 13.68 6.87
N LEU A 162 7.39 14.26 6.51
CA LEU A 162 7.98 14.15 5.17
C LEU A 162 9.43 13.69 5.34
N GLY A 163 9.65 12.39 5.27
CA GLY A 163 10.96 11.79 5.49
C GLY A 163 10.89 10.29 5.78
N THR A 164 12.01 9.59 5.54
CA THR A 164 12.16 8.17 5.86
C THR A 164 12.44 7.98 7.34
N ASP A 165 11.90 6.91 7.94
CA ASP A 165 12.16 6.51 9.33
C ASP A 165 11.95 7.65 10.35
N SER A 166 10.95 8.50 10.10
CA SER A 166 10.67 9.70 10.90
C SER A 166 9.28 9.65 11.51
N ASN A 167 9.11 10.34 12.65
CA ASN A 167 7.89 10.26 13.44
C ASN A 167 7.39 11.65 13.85
N ALA A 168 6.07 11.85 13.82
CA ALA A 168 5.40 13.01 14.38
C ALA A 168 4.23 12.57 15.27
N LEU A 169 4.15 13.14 16.47
CA LEU A 169 3.12 12.84 17.45
C LEU A 169 2.48 14.13 17.98
N ALA A 170 1.21 14.35 17.66
CA ALA A 170 0.41 15.47 18.16
C ALA A 170 -0.77 14.92 18.98
N GLY A 171 -0.96 15.38 20.22
CA GLY A 171 -2.11 14.90 20.99
C GLY A 171 -2.18 15.24 22.49
N LEU A 172 -3.18 14.63 23.14
CA LEU A 172 -3.69 14.84 24.51
C LEU A 172 -4.41 16.16 24.79
N GLY A 173 -4.30 17.18 23.95
CA GLY A 173 -5.23 18.30 23.94
C GLY A 173 -5.56 18.75 22.53
N ASN A 174 -5.93 20.02 22.38
CA ASN A 174 -6.50 20.52 21.14
C ASN A 174 -5.52 21.44 20.41
N ASN A 175 -5.58 21.44 19.08
CA ASN A 175 -4.85 22.34 18.20
C ASN A 175 -3.31 22.16 18.27
N ASP A 176 -2.84 20.94 18.51
CA ASP A 176 -1.42 20.63 18.56
C ASP A 176 -0.84 20.34 17.16
N LEU A 177 0.43 20.68 16.94
CA LEU A 177 1.14 20.47 15.68
C LEU A 177 2.48 19.79 15.95
N ALA A 178 2.67 18.58 15.42
CA ALA A 178 3.96 17.92 15.34
C ALA A 178 4.36 17.72 13.88
N ALA A 179 5.53 18.23 13.46
CA ALA A 179 5.99 18.11 12.09
C ALA A 179 7.46 17.72 11.97
N ALA A 180 7.77 16.69 11.20
CA ALA A 180 9.14 16.22 10.91
C ALA A 180 9.45 16.30 9.41
N PHE A 181 10.50 17.04 9.04
CA PHE A 181 10.91 17.26 7.64
C PHE A 181 12.35 16.80 7.40
N GLY A 182 12.53 15.55 6.97
CA GLY A 182 13.83 14.91 6.75
C GLY A 182 13.88 13.50 7.34
N PRO A 183 14.96 12.75 7.12
CA PRO A 183 15.10 11.39 7.63
C PRO A 183 15.48 11.37 9.11
N ASP A 184 15.12 10.28 9.81
CA ASP A 184 15.51 9.99 11.20
C ASP A 184 15.13 11.10 12.22
N LEU A 185 13.97 11.75 12.04
CA LEU A 185 13.49 12.83 12.91
C LEU A 185 12.33 12.38 13.81
N PHE A 186 12.18 13.06 14.95
CA PHE A 186 11.07 12.85 15.88
C PHE A 186 10.55 14.21 16.37
N ALA A 187 9.30 14.55 16.04
CA ALA A 187 8.61 15.74 16.53
C ALA A 187 7.46 15.36 17.47
N SER A 188 7.26 16.12 18.56
CA SER A 188 6.27 15.81 19.59
C SER A 188 5.60 17.05 20.17
N ALA A 189 4.27 17.08 20.08
CA ALA A 189 3.39 18.08 20.68
C ALA A 189 2.30 17.34 21.49
N ASP A 190 2.68 16.73 22.62
CA ASP A 190 1.91 15.71 23.33
C ASP A 190 1.25 16.18 24.63
N LEU A 191 1.48 17.42 25.06
CA LEU A 191 1.04 17.90 26.37
C LEU A 191 0.61 19.37 26.33
N GLY A 192 -0.70 19.60 26.20
CA GLY A 192 -1.29 20.92 26.33
C GLY A 192 -2.32 21.19 25.25
N ASN A 193 -2.56 22.46 24.96
CA ASN A 193 -3.34 22.88 23.81
C ASN A 193 -2.50 23.91 23.04
N GLY A 194 -2.52 23.85 21.71
CA GLY A 194 -1.81 24.81 20.87
C GLY A 194 -0.29 24.66 20.92
N ILE A 195 0.21 23.46 21.22
CA ILE A 195 1.64 23.16 21.23
C ILE A 195 2.09 22.91 19.79
N ALA A 196 3.27 23.42 19.44
CA ALA A 196 3.86 23.15 18.14
C ALA A 196 5.31 22.71 18.30
N ASP A 197 5.65 21.57 17.70
CA ASP A 197 7.01 21.09 17.53
C ASP A 197 7.29 20.81 16.06
N VAL A 198 8.34 21.44 15.52
CA VAL A 198 8.71 21.33 14.12
C VAL A 198 10.19 21.02 14.03
N MET A 199 10.51 19.84 13.52
CA MET A 199 11.87 19.33 13.35
C MET A 199 12.25 19.36 11.87
N PRO A 200 13.03 20.36 11.41
CA PRO A 200 13.59 20.37 10.08
C PRO A 200 14.90 19.57 10.01
N THR A 201 15.23 19.04 8.83
CA THR A 201 16.56 18.50 8.55
C THR A 201 17.62 19.59 8.74
N SER A 202 18.77 19.24 9.31
CA SER A 202 19.88 20.18 9.43
C SER A 202 20.43 20.52 8.03
N LEU A 203 20.70 21.80 7.74
CA LEU A 203 21.24 22.22 6.43
C LEU A 203 22.52 21.48 6.00
N GLY A 204 23.25 20.86 6.94
CA GLY A 204 24.46 20.09 6.66
C GLY A 204 24.24 18.84 5.80
N SER A 205 23.03 18.27 5.78
CA SER A 205 22.66 17.16 4.87
C SER A 205 22.27 17.64 3.47
N LEU A 206 21.98 18.95 3.32
CA LEU A 206 21.59 19.60 2.06
C LEU A 206 22.79 20.20 1.31
N ILE A 207 23.96 20.30 1.95
CA ILE A 207 25.20 20.68 1.28
C ILE A 207 25.65 19.47 0.46
N ASP A 208 25.22 19.50 -0.79
CA ASP A 208 25.71 18.70 -1.90
C ASP A 208 27.22 18.37 -1.75
N PRO A 209 27.66 17.11 -1.89
CA PRO A 209 29.09 16.78 -1.96
C PRO A 209 29.88 17.62 -2.98
N PHE A 210 29.22 18.19 -4.00
CA PHE A 210 29.84 19.14 -4.92
C PHE A 210 30.19 20.51 -4.29
N LEU A 211 29.50 20.96 -3.23
CA LEU A 211 29.87 22.18 -2.51
C LEU A 211 31.09 21.98 -1.60
N THR A 212 31.28 20.78 -1.05
CA THR A 212 32.49 20.46 -0.29
C THR A 212 33.74 20.43 -1.18
N ASP A 213 33.62 20.01 -2.43
CA ASP A 213 34.73 20.06 -3.40
C ASP A 213 35.04 21.50 -3.86
N LEU A 214 34.03 22.37 -3.96
CA LEU A 214 34.23 23.77 -4.36
C LEU A 214 34.89 24.61 -3.25
N LEU A 215 34.59 24.33 -1.98
CA LEU A 215 35.17 25.03 -0.82
C LEU A 215 36.52 24.44 -0.37
N GLY A 216 36.87 23.23 -0.81
CA GLY A 216 38.21 22.64 -0.64
C GLY A 216 39.26 23.18 -1.60
N LEU A 217 38.90 24.11 -2.50
CA LEU A 217 39.74 24.66 -3.57
C LEU A 217 40.11 26.14 -3.41
N LEU A 218 39.81 26.76 -2.25
CA LEU A 218 40.20 28.13 -1.89
C LEU A 218 41.29 28.17 -0.81
#